data_AF-A0A924X792-F1
#
_entry.id   AF-A0A924X792-F1
#
_cell.length_a   1.000
_cell.length_b   1.000
_cell.length_c   1.000
_cell.angle_alpha   90.00
_cell.angle_beta   90.00
_cell.angle_gamma   90.00
#
_symmetry.space_group_name_H-M   'P 1'
#
loop_
_entity.id
_entity.type
_entity.pdbx_description
1 polymer ?
#
loop_
_entity_poly.entity_id
_entity_poly.type
_entity_poly.pdbx_seq_one_letter_code
_entity_poly.pdbx_strand_id
1 'polypeptide(L)'
;DTTAMRAVIAVQGPTTRHVLGAFFPAAADVERFTVQRERVDDVPRFDVIVLDAPATGHALAMLRAPAIVQGTVPPGPLRDTAKQLDALLKDHGRTVLHIVTTAEEMSVNEAIEIEHEAATIGICIGTAFINQRVAALPKGVIEAVNGMDPSAIAHVLNLREDRRKLGEENLQRLPHHMIEIGCSIPRMVTSSFDRASINAIADIIAVRLFKTTRGGNT
;
A
#
# COMPACT_ATOMS: atom_id res chain seq x y z
N ASP A 1 -10.86 -2.02 -11.89
CA ASP A 1 -9.45 -1.65 -12.11
C ASP A 1 -8.56 -2.15 -10.99
N THR A 2 -7.72 -3.15 -11.27
CA THR A 2 -6.76 -3.76 -10.35
C THR A 2 -5.31 -3.31 -10.60
N THR A 3 -5.13 -2.34 -11.49
CA THR A 3 -3.85 -1.85 -12.02
C THR A 3 -3.46 -0.47 -11.50
N ALA A 4 -4.34 0.19 -10.74
CA ALA A 4 -4.06 1.47 -10.11
C ALA A 4 -3.19 1.27 -8.85
N MET A 5 -2.25 2.20 -8.61
CA MET A 5 -1.46 2.22 -7.38
C MET A 5 -2.37 2.55 -6.19
N ARG A 6 -2.09 1.92 -5.04
CA ARG A 6 -2.83 2.10 -3.79
C ARG A 6 -1.89 2.51 -2.67
N ALA A 7 -2.45 3.22 -1.69
CA ALA A 7 -1.79 3.56 -0.45
C ALA A 7 -2.45 2.83 0.72
N VAL A 8 -1.66 2.43 1.71
CA VAL A 8 -2.17 1.88 2.97
C VAL A 8 -1.57 2.70 4.10
N ILE A 9 -2.42 3.31 4.91
CA ILE A 9 -1.97 4.08 6.07
C ILE A 9 -2.15 3.21 7.31
N ALA A 10 -1.05 2.95 8.01
CA ALA A 10 -1.09 2.27 9.30
C ALA A 10 -0.87 3.28 10.43
N VAL A 11 -1.79 3.28 11.40
CA VAL A 11 -1.74 4.14 12.58
C VAL A 11 -1.66 3.28 13.84
N GLN A 12 -0.68 3.54 14.71
CA GLN A 12 -0.45 2.87 15.98
C GLN A 12 -0.75 3.78 17.18
N GLY A 13 -1.23 3.16 18.26
CA GLY A 13 -1.48 3.81 19.55
C GLY A 13 -2.88 4.45 19.70
N PRO A 14 -3.14 5.15 20.83
CA PRO A 14 -4.45 5.68 21.19
C PRO A 14 -4.97 6.67 20.13
N THR A 15 -5.86 6.23 19.25
CA THR A 15 -6.49 7.13 18.26
C THR A 15 -7.70 7.79 18.90
N THR A 16 -7.84 9.11 18.72
CA THR A 16 -8.91 9.93 19.31
C THR A 16 -9.99 10.32 18.30
N ARG A 17 -11.21 10.47 18.84
CA ARG A 17 -12.59 10.46 18.32
C ARG A 17 -12.90 11.13 16.98
N HIS A 18 -12.00 11.93 16.42
CA HIS A 18 -12.30 12.84 15.32
C HIS A 18 -11.42 12.65 14.08
N VAL A 19 -10.39 11.80 14.15
CA VAL A 19 -9.36 11.72 13.11
C VAL A 19 -9.86 10.97 11.86
N LEU A 20 -10.60 9.87 12.02
CA LEU A 20 -10.98 9.01 10.89
C LEU A 20 -12.27 9.44 10.20
N GLY A 21 -13.18 10.14 10.89
CA GLY A 21 -14.43 10.65 10.31
C GLY A 21 -14.22 11.77 9.27
N ALA A 22 -13.04 12.41 9.27
CA ALA A 22 -12.71 13.49 8.34
C ALA A 22 -12.22 12.99 6.96
N PHE A 23 -11.93 11.69 6.80
CA PHE A 23 -11.35 11.16 5.56
C PHE A 23 -12.35 11.01 4.42
N PHE A 24 -13.67 10.91 4.68
CA PHE A 24 -14.65 10.58 3.64
C PHE A 24 -16.01 11.28 3.81
N PRO A 25 -16.19 12.52 3.30
CA PRO A 25 -17.50 13.17 3.30
C PRO A 25 -18.43 12.69 2.17
N ALA A 26 -17.93 12.00 1.14
CA ALA A 26 -18.67 11.82 -0.13
C ALA A 26 -18.59 10.44 -0.82
N ALA A 27 -18.10 9.39 -0.15
CA ALA A 27 -18.13 8.04 -0.71
C ALA A 27 -19.19 7.20 0.04
N ALA A 28 -20.39 7.10 -0.53
CA ALA A 28 -21.47 6.26 -0.02
C ALA A 28 -21.09 4.76 0.07
N ASP A 29 -20.02 4.34 -0.60
CA ASP A 29 -19.58 2.93 -0.65
C ASP A 29 -18.50 2.54 0.37
N VAL A 30 -18.09 3.45 1.28
CA VAL A 30 -17.18 3.13 2.42
C VAL A 30 -17.99 2.83 3.69
N GLU A 31 -19.11 2.11 3.53
CA GLU A 31 -20.11 1.86 4.57
C GLU A 31 -19.68 0.87 5.68
N ARG A 32 -18.39 0.52 5.81
CA ARG A 32 -17.93 -0.46 6.83
C ARG A 32 -16.81 -0.04 7.77
N PHE A 33 -16.33 1.20 7.70
CA PHE A 33 -15.42 1.74 8.72
C PHE A 33 -16.01 2.96 9.43
N THR A 34 -17.24 2.82 9.94
CA THR A 34 -17.73 3.72 10.98
C THR A 34 -17.02 3.35 12.29
N VAL A 35 -16.01 4.14 12.68
CA VAL A 35 -15.33 4.03 13.97
C VAL A 35 -16.30 4.45 15.08
N GLN A 36 -17.19 3.53 15.47
CA GLN A 36 -17.99 3.66 16.68
C GLN A 36 -17.30 2.91 17.82
N ARG A 37 -16.84 3.69 18.80
CA ARG A 37 -16.19 3.34 20.09
C ARG A 37 -14.68 3.09 20.02
N GLU A 38 -13.92 4.07 20.49
CA GLU A 38 -12.44 4.08 20.54
C GLU A 38 -11.85 3.65 21.90
N ARG A 39 -12.65 3.60 22.96
CA ARG A 39 -12.18 3.17 24.28
C ARG A 39 -13.18 2.25 24.94
N VAL A 40 -12.67 1.20 25.56
CA VAL A 40 -13.36 0.37 26.55
C VAL A 40 -12.50 0.51 27.81
N ASP A 41 -13.08 1.03 28.89
CA ASP A 41 -12.39 1.20 30.18
C ASP A 41 -11.06 2.00 30.09
N ASP A 42 -11.07 3.09 29.29
CA ASP A 42 -9.95 4.01 29.04
C ASP A 42 -8.71 3.44 28.31
N VAL A 43 -8.81 2.20 27.81
CA VAL A 43 -7.80 1.57 26.96
C VAL A 43 -8.14 1.81 25.48
N PRO A 44 -7.17 2.07 24.59
CA PRO A 44 -7.40 2.08 23.14
C PRO A 44 -8.05 0.76 22.70
N ARG A 45 -9.15 0.84 21.94
CA ARG A 45 -9.82 -0.38 21.45
C ARG A 45 -8.99 -1.19 20.45
N PHE A 46 -8.11 -0.52 19.72
CA PHE A 46 -7.28 -1.11 18.68
C PHE A 46 -5.83 -0.69 18.88
N ASP A 47 -4.92 -1.66 18.75
CA ASP A 47 -3.47 -1.41 18.81
C ASP A 47 -2.97 -0.77 17.51
N VAL A 48 -3.54 -1.20 16.37
CA VAL A 48 -3.19 -0.78 15.02
C VAL A 48 -4.46 -0.59 14.19
N ILE A 49 -4.51 0.49 13.43
CA ILE A 49 -5.54 0.76 12.43
C ILE A 49 -4.88 0.73 11.05
N VAL A 50 -5.45 -0.04 10.13
CA VAL A 50 -5.02 -0.11 8.73
C VAL A 50 -6.12 0.50 7.87
N LEU A 51 -5.78 1.59 7.17
CA LEU A 51 -6.67 2.27 6.25
C LEU A 51 -6.26 1.96 4.81
N ASP A 52 -7.14 1.28 4.07
CA ASP A 52 -7.05 1.17 2.60
C ASP A 52 -7.39 2.54 2.02
N ALA A 53 -6.37 3.28 1.60
CA ALA A 53 -6.56 4.62 1.05
C ALA A 53 -7.05 4.52 -0.41
N PRO A 54 -7.73 5.57 -0.92
CA PRO A 54 -8.14 5.64 -2.31
C PRO A 54 -6.97 5.37 -3.26
N ALA A 55 -7.24 4.77 -4.42
CA ALA A 55 -6.24 4.61 -5.45
C ALA A 55 -5.88 5.97 -6.08
N THR A 56 -4.66 6.07 -6.61
CA THR A 56 -4.16 7.17 -7.47
C THR A 56 -4.15 8.56 -6.82
N GLY A 57 -4.27 9.63 -7.61
CA GLY A 57 -4.20 11.04 -7.17
C GLY A 57 -5.24 11.45 -6.12
N HIS A 58 -6.27 10.64 -5.86
CA HIS A 58 -7.17 10.87 -4.73
C HIS A 58 -6.48 10.66 -3.38
N ALA A 59 -5.51 9.75 -3.27
CA ALA A 59 -4.71 9.62 -2.07
C ALA A 59 -3.90 10.90 -1.80
N LEU A 60 -3.32 11.53 -2.84
CA LEU A 60 -2.63 12.82 -2.68
C LEU A 60 -3.56 13.90 -2.15
N ALA A 61 -4.75 14.02 -2.74
CA ALA A 61 -5.77 14.98 -2.28
C ALA A 61 -6.15 14.73 -0.81
N MET A 62 -6.31 13.46 -0.44
CA MET A 62 -6.61 13.03 0.92
C MET A 62 -5.48 13.41 1.91
N LEU A 63 -4.22 13.21 1.54
CA LEU A 63 -3.06 13.56 2.37
C LEU A 63 -2.89 15.07 2.53
N ARG A 64 -3.25 15.87 1.51
CA ARG A 64 -3.18 17.34 1.53
C ARG A 64 -4.36 18.00 2.24
N ALA A 65 -5.51 17.32 2.31
CA ALA A 65 -6.75 17.90 2.82
C ALA A 65 -6.62 18.58 4.20
N PRO A 66 -5.92 17.99 5.20
CA PRO A 66 -5.78 18.62 6.51
C PRO A 66 -5.05 19.98 6.45
N ALA A 67 -3.99 20.09 5.65
CA ALA A 67 -3.24 21.34 5.49
C ALA A 67 -4.08 22.41 4.76
N ILE A 68 -4.84 22.00 3.73
CA ILE A 68 -5.73 22.90 3.00
C ILE A 68 -6.81 23.46 3.93
N VAL A 69 -7.47 22.61 4.71
CA VAL A 69 -8.52 23.03 5.66
C VAL A 69 -7.95 24.01 6.70
N GLN A 70 -6.74 23.76 7.22
CA GLN A 70 -6.08 24.66 8.17
C GLN A 70 -5.79 26.06 7.62
N GLY A 71 -5.51 26.17 6.33
CA GLY A 71 -5.20 27.44 5.65
C GLY A 71 -6.42 28.19 5.11
N THR A 72 -7.56 27.51 4.93
CA THR A 72 -8.74 28.07 4.25
C THR A 72 -9.95 28.25 5.15
N VAL A 73 -10.13 27.39 6.15
CA VAL A 73 -11.30 27.41 7.03
C VAL A 73 -11.02 28.32 8.24
N PRO A 74 -11.99 29.19 8.63
CA PRO A 74 -11.88 30.00 9.84
C PRO A 74 -11.65 29.16 11.11
N PRO A 75 -11.16 29.76 12.20
CA PRO A 75 -11.05 29.08 13.50
C PRO A 75 -12.39 28.45 13.93
N GLY A 76 -12.33 27.20 14.37
CA GLY A 76 -13.50 26.42 14.79
C GLY A 76 -13.24 24.90 14.80
N PRO A 77 -14.24 24.09 15.19
CA PRO A 77 -14.07 22.66 15.42
C PRO A 77 -13.51 21.87 14.23
N LEU A 78 -13.88 22.26 13.00
CA LEU A 78 -13.37 21.63 11.78
C LEU A 78 -11.87 21.90 11.58
N ARG A 79 -11.43 23.14 11.81
CA ARG A 79 -10.02 23.53 11.70
C ARG A 79 -9.18 22.84 12.77
N ASP A 80 -9.70 22.74 13.99
CA ASP A 80 -9.02 22.04 15.10
C ASP A 80 -8.87 20.54 14.80
N THR A 81 -9.91 19.93 14.22
CA THR A 81 -9.87 18.53 13.77
C THR A 81 -8.82 18.33 12.68
N ALA A 82 -8.78 19.22 11.68
CA ALA A 82 -7.77 19.16 10.62
C ALA A 82 -6.34 19.31 11.17
N LYS A 83 -6.13 20.18 12.16
CA LYS A 83 -4.84 20.33 12.84
C LYS A 83 -4.43 19.07 13.59
N GLN A 84 -5.36 18.42 14.31
CA GLN A 84 -5.08 17.16 15.00
C GLN A 84 -4.75 16.03 14.03
N LEU A 85 -5.47 15.94 12.91
CA LEU A 85 -5.23 14.94 11.87
C LEU A 85 -3.87 15.15 11.20
N ASP A 86 -3.53 16.39 10.83
CA ASP A 86 -2.23 16.73 10.25
C ASP A 86 -1.07 16.38 11.20
N ALA A 87 -1.22 16.68 12.50
CA ALA A 87 -0.24 16.31 13.51
C ALA A 87 -0.09 14.79 13.64
N LEU A 88 -1.18 14.03 13.57
CA LEU A 88 -1.13 12.56 13.61
C LEU A 88 -0.47 11.97 12.36
N LEU A 89 -0.81 12.46 11.18
CA LEU A 89 -0.23 11.97 9.91
C LEU A 89 1.28 12.18 9.85
N LYS A 90 1.76 13.28 10.45
CA LYS A 90 3.18 13.64 10.53
C LYS A 90 3.93 13.00 11.71
N ASP A 91 3.24 12.32 12.62
CA ASP A 91 3.87 11.63 13.74
C ASP A 91 4.43 10.28 13.26
N HIS A 92 5.74 10.23 12.98
CA HIS A 92 6.41 9.02 12.46
C HIS A 92 6.44 7.86 13.46
N GLY A 93 6.25 8.12 14.75
CA GLY A 93 6.13 7.08 15.77
C GLY A 93 4.75 6.42 15.78
N ARG A 94 3.77 7.01 15.07
CA ARG A 94 2.38 6.58 15.08
C ARG A 94 1.84 6.26 13.70
N THR A 95 2.20 7.03 12.68
CA THR A 95 1.66 6.90 11.33
C THR A 95 2.76 6.55 10.35
N VAL A 96 2.48 5.55 9.52
CA VAL A 96 3.32 5.18 8.38
C VAL A 96 2.46 4.97 7.14
N LEU A 97 2.94 5.48 6.01
CA LEU A 97 2.34 5.31 4.69
C LEU A 97 3.07 4.19 3.95
N HIS A 98 2.37 3.09 3.69
CA HIS A 98 2.83 2.03 2.81
C HIS A 98 2.31 2.28 1.39
N ILE A 99 3.18 2.11 0.40
CA ILE A 99 2.82 2.30 -1.01
C ILE A 99 2.69 0.93 -1.65
N VAL A 100 1.61 0.69 -2.39
CA VAL A 100 1.36 -0.54 -3.13
C VAL A 100 1.34 -0.22 -4.62
N THR A 101 2.29 -0.77 -5.37
CA THR A 101 2.42 -0.52 -6.81
C THR A 101 2.57 -1.83 -7.57
N THR A 102 2.11 -1.89 -8.82
CA THR A 102 2.46 -2.99 -9.74
C THR A 102 3.69 -2.59 -10.56
N ALA A 103 4.27 -3.54 -11.28
CA ALA A 103 5.36 -3.27 -12.23
C ALA A 103 4.88 -2.62 -13.54
N GLU A 104 3.75 -1.92 -13.51
CA GLU A 104 3.19 -1.23 -14.68
C GLU A 104 3.58 0.24 -14.66
N GLU A 105 3.79 0.82 -15.84
CA GLU A 105 4.32 2.18 -15.99
C GLU A 105 3.53 3.23 -15.20
N MET A 106 2.20 3.25 -15.34
CA MET A 106 1.34 4.20 -14.63
C MET A 106 1.40 3.99 -13.12
N SER A 107 1.31 2.74 -12.66
CA SER A 107 1.39 2.39 -11.23
C SER A 107 2.71 2.84 -10.61
N VAL A 108 3.82 2.73 -11.34
CA VAL A 108 5.13 3.20 -10.89
C VAL A 108 5.17 4.73 -10.83
N ASN A 109 4.70 5.42 -11.86
CA ASN A 109 4.66 6.89 -11.88
C ASN A 109 3.86 7.43 -10.69
N GLU A 110 2.67 6.88 -10.45
CA GLU A 110 1.83 7.29 -9.33
C GLU A 110 2.50 7.00 -7.97
N ALA A 111 3.23 5.89 -7.84
CA ALA A 111 3.97 5.57 -6.62
C ALA A 111 5.08 6.58 -6.33
N ILE A 112 5.79 7.04 -7.37
CA ILE A 112 6.82 8.08 -7.28
C ILE A 112 6.20 9.41 -6.86
N GLU A 113 5.06 9.77 -7.46
CA GLU A 113 4.34 11.01 -7.11
C GLU A 113 3.86 11.01 -5.65
N ILE A 114 3.32 9.89 -5.16
CA ILE A 114 2.91 9.74 -3.76
C ILE A 114 4.09 9.80 -2.81
N GLU A 115 5.19 9.11 -3.11
CA GLU A 115 6.40 9.16 -2.28
C GLU A 115 6.92 10.59 -2.17
N HIS A 116 7.05 11.28 -3.30
CA HIS A 116 7.54 12.65 -3.35
C HIS A 116 6.64 13.61 -2.56
N GLU A 117 5.33 13.50 -2.72
CA GLU A 117 4.39 14.34 -1.98
C GLU A 117 4.44 14.05 -0.49
N ALA A 118 4.41 12.77 -0.10
CA ALA A 118 4.45 12.36 1.30
C ALA A 118 5.70 12.90 1.99
N ALA A 119 6.87 12.83 1.33
CA ALA A 119 8.10 13.43 1.80
C ALA A 119 7.98 14.96 1.97
N THR A 120 7.36 15.63 0.99
CA THR A 120 7.14 17.09 1.01
C THR A 120 6.27 17.54 2.18
N ILE A 121 5.23 16.78 2.51
CA ILE A 121 4.32 17.07 3.64
C ILE A 121 4.73 16.40 4.95
N GLY A 122 5.89 15.73 5.00
CA GLY A 122 6.47 15.17 6.22
C GLY A 122 5.80 13.90 6.75
N ILE A 123 5.16 13.11 5.89
CA ILE A 123 4.58 11.80 6.25
C ILE A 123 5.64 10.72 6.07
N CYS A 124 5.76 9.82 7.05
CA CYS A 124 6.72 8.73 7.01
C CYS A 124 6.34 7.69 5.94
N ILE A 125 7.27 7.35 5.07
CA ILE A 125 7.15 6.24 4.11
C ILE A 125 7.64 4.95 4.78
N GLY A 126 6.79 3.93 4.77
CA GLY A 126 7.13 2.57 5.14
C GLY A 126 7.42 1.70 3.93
N THR A 127 7.08 0.43 4.02
CA THR A 127 7.26 -0.55 2.94
C THR A 127 6.59 -0.16 1.63
N ALA A 128 7.33 -0.30 0.53
CA ALA A 128 6.78 -0.34 -0.82
C ALA A 128 6.45 -1.80 -1.21
N PHE A 129 5.17 -2.11 -1.35
CA PHE A 129 4.69 -3.41 -1.81
C PHE A 129 4.61 -3.46 -3.33
N ILE A 130 5.50 -4.23 -3.96
CA ILE A 130 5.51 -4.46 -5.40
C ILE A 130 4.58 -5.63 -5.69
N ASN A 131 3.32 -5.32 -5.96
CA ASN A 131 2.26 -6.29 -6.13
C ASN A 131 2.24 -6.93 -7.53
N GLN A 132 1.69 -8.14 -7.61
CA GLN A 132 1.51 -8.91 -8.83
C GLN A 132 2.81 -9.09 -9.64
N ARG A 133 3.96 -9.13 -8.97
CA ARG A 133 5.25 -9.25 -9.66
C ARG A 133 5.30 -10.58 -10.40
N VAL A 134 5.71 -10.51 -11.66
CA VAL A 134 5.85 -11.67 -12.54
C VAL A 134 7.08 -12.46 -12.09
N ALA A 135 6.85 -13.56 -11.36
CA ALA A 135 7.93 -14.42 -10.86
C ALA A 135 8.68 -15.15 -12.00
N ALA A 136 9.84 -15.74 -11.68
CA ALA A 136 10.44 -16.72 -12.57
C ALA A 136 9.48 -17.91 -12.82
N LEU A 137 9.73 -18.67 -13.88
CA LEU A 137 8.97 -19.89 -14.13
C LEU A 137 9.14 -20.85 -12.93
N PRO A 138 8.04 -21.42 -12.41
CA PRO A 138 8.12 -22.46 -11.41
C PRO A 138 8.98 -23.65 -11.88
N LYS A 139 9.55 -24.37 -10.91
CA LYS A 139 10.16 -25.68 -11.21
C LYS A 139 9.07 -26.64 -11.71
N GLY A 140 9.37 -27.50 -12.68
CA GLY A 140 8.41 -28.47 -13.21
C GLY A 140 7.59 -27.98 -14.41
N VAL A 141 7.76 -26.73 -14.85
CA VAL A 141 6.98 -26.16 -15.98
C VAL A 141 7.25 -26.91 -17.28
N ILE A 142 8.50 -27.31 -17.53
CA ILE A 142 8.88 -28.00 -18.78
C ILE A 142 8.16 -29.35 -18.88
N GLU A 143 8.10 -30.09 -17.78
CA GLU A 143 7.41 -31.36 -17.66
C GLU A 143 5.89 -31.18 -17.82
N ALA A 144 5.32 -30.14 -17.21
CA ALA A 144 3.89 -29.86 -17.25
C ALA A 144 3.36 -29.46 -18.64
N VAL A 145 4.21 -28.89 -19.50
CA VAL A 145 3.84 -28.48 -20.86
C VAL A 145 4.24 -29.52 -21.92
N ASN A 146 4.80 -30.66 -21.50
CA ASN A 146 5.19 -31.72 -22.41
C ASN A 146 3.96 -32.29 -23.14
N GLY A 147 4.03 -32.39 -24.47
CA GLY A 147 2.91 -32.84 -25.31
C GLY A 147 1.90 -31.75 -25.70
N MET A 148 2.09 -30.49 -25.27
CA MET A 148 1.33 -29.35 -25.80
C MET A 148 1.95 -28.81 -27.09
N ASP A 149 1.19 -28.02 -27.86
CA ASP A 149 1.67 -27.36 -29.07
C ASP A 149 2.84 -26.39 -28.74
N PRO A 150 4.06 -26.64 -29.27
CA PRO A 150 5.21 -25.80 -29.01
C PRO A 150 5.01 -24.33 -29.39
N SER A 151 4.22 -24.05 -30.44
CA SER A 151 4.00 -22.69 -30.91
C SER A 151 3.15 -21.87 -29.92
N ALA A 152 2.10 -22.50 -29.36
CA ALA A 152 1.26 -21.90 -28.34
C ALA A 152 2.04 -21.66 -27.03
N ILE A 153 2.87 -22.62 -26.61
CA ILE A 153 3.72 -22.47 -25.41
C ILE A 153 4.72 -21.32 -25.60
N ALA A 154 5.43 -21.30 -26.73
CA ALA A 154 6.44 -20.29 -27.00
C ALA A 154 5.84 -18.88 -26.98
N HIS A 155 4.65 -18.70 -27.58
CA HIS A 155 3.96 -17.41 -27.56
C HIS A 155 3.67 -16.92 -26.12
N VAL A 156 3.13 -17.78 -25.26
CA VAL A 156 2.80 -17.43 -23.86
C VAL A 156 4.05 -17.14 -23.04
N LEU A 157 5.12 -17.93 -23.22
CA LEU A 157 6.39 -17.73 -22.51
C LEU A 157 7.07 -16.43 -22.92
N ASN A 158 7.08 -16.10 -24.21
CA ASN A 158 7.63 -14.84 -24.70
C ASN A 158 6.85 -13.64 -24.15
N LEU A 159 5.50 -13.66 -24.23
CA LEU A 159 4.67 -12.59 -23.68
C LEU A 159 4.90 -12.39 -22.18
N ARG A 160 5.05 -13.50 -21.43
CA ARG A 160 5.38 -13.46 -20.01
C ARG A 160 6.73 -12.81 -19.76
N GLU A 161 7.76 -13.20 -20.50
CA GLU A 161 9.12 -12.70 -20.33
C GLU A 161 9.23 -11.24 -20.73
N ASP A 162 8.57 -10.82 -21.82
CA ASP A 162 8.51 -9.43 -22.24
C ASP A 162 7.83 -8.56 -21.18
N ARG A 163 6.70 -9.03 -20.63
CA ARG A 163 6.03 -8.34 -19.51
C ARG A 163 6.91 -8.27 -18.26
N ARG A 164 7.67 -9.32 -17.97
CA ARG A 164 8.61 -9.34 -16.85
C ARG A 164 9.70 -8.29 -17.06
N LYS A 165 10.35 -8.27 -18.22
CA LYS A 165 11.43 -7.32 -18.55
C LYS A 165 10.96 -5.87 -18.49
N LEU A 166 9.86 -5.56 -19.18
CA LEU A 166 9.26 -4.22 -19.14
C LEU A 166 8.89 -3.82 -17.71
N GLY A 167 8.38 -4.77 -16.93
CA GLY A 167 8.08 -4.54 -15.52
C GLY A 167 9.32 -4.21 -14.68
N GLU A 168 10.42 -4.94 -14.86
CA GLU A 168 11.69 -4.63 -14.17
C GLU A 168 12.26 -3.27 -14.59
N GLU A 169 12.18 -2.90 -15.87
CA GLU A 169 12.60 -1.59 -16.37
C GLU A 169 11.79 -0.46 -15.73
N ASN A 170 10.48 -0.64 -15.59
CA ASN A 170 9.64 0.32 -14.88
C ASN A 170 10.04 0.42 -13.40
N LEU A 171 10.22 -0.70 -12.70
CA LEU A 171 10.57 -0.70 -11.28
C LEU A 171 11.93 -0.05 -10.98
N GLN A 172 12.88 -0.06 -11.92
CA GLN A 172 14.16 0.65 -11.78
C GLN A 172 14.01 2.17 -11.64
N ARG A 173 12.83 2.72 -11.99
CA ARG A 173 12.53 4.15 -11.87
C ARG A 173 12.06 4.54 -10.47
N LEU A 174 11.70 3.58 -9.62
CA LEU A 174 11.33 3.85 -8.23
C LEU A 174 12.55 4.43 -7.48
N PRO A 175 12.34 5.35 -6.52
CA PRO A 175 13.39 5.82 -5.62
C PRO A 175 14.12 4.64 -4.97
N HIS A 176 15.44 4.74 -4.87
CA HIS A 176 16.28 3.64 -4.38
C HIS A 176 15.84 3.12 -3.00
N HIS A 177 15.43 4.02 -2.10
CA HIS A 177 14.96 3.65 -0.76
C HIS A 177 13.67 2.81 -0.82
N MET A 178 12.76 3.06 -1.78
CA MET A 178 11.55 2.25 -1.96
C MET A 178 11.89 0.82 -2.41
N ILE A 179 12.91 0.68 -3.26
CA ILE A 179 13.39 -0.64 -3.70
C ILE A 179 14.02 -1.39 -2.53
N GLU A 180 14.82 -0.70 -1.72
CA GLU A 180 15.52 -1.27 -0.55
C GLU A 180 14.54 -1.78 0.53
N ILE A 181 13.56 -0.96 0.91
CA ILE A 181 12.51 -1.32 1.86
C ILE A 181 11.38 -2.14 1.22
N GLY A 182 11.53 -2.47 -0.06
CA GLY A 182 10.49 -3.08 -0.88
C GLY A 182 10.19 -4.53 -0.51
N CYS A 183 8.92 -4.90 -0.68
CA CYS A 183 8.42 -6.27 -0.56
C CYS A 183 7.72 -6.69 -1.86
N SER A 184 8.33 -7.61 -2.61
CA SER A 184 7.72 -8.19 -3.81
C SER A 184 6.66 -9.22 -3.44
N ILE A 185 5.44 -9.02 -3.93
CA ILE A 185 4.34 -9.98 -3.81
C ILE A 185 4.14 -10.62 -5.19
N PRO A 186 4.28 -11.95 -5.32
CA PRO A 186 4.13 -12.62 -6.60
C PRO A 186 2.68 -12.53 -7.09
N ARG A 187 2.49 -12.53 -8.41
CA ARG A 187 1.17 -12.73 -8.99
C ARG A 187 0.63 -14.10 -8.60
N MET A 188 -0.43 -14.12 -7.80
CA MET A 188 -1.12 -15.36 -7.47
C MET A 188 -2.07 -15.75 -8.61
N VAL A 189 -1.91 -16.98 -9.11
CA VAL A 189 -2.79 -17.55 -10.13
C VAL A 189 -3.73 -18.51 -9.40
N THR A 190 -4.89 -18.00 -8.97
CA THR A 190 -5.90 -18.77 -8.24
C THR A 190 -7.27 -18.61 -8.91
N SER A 191 -8.13 -19.62 -8.80
CA SER A 191 -9.50 -19.58 -9.32
C SER A 191 -10.43 -18.71 -8.47
N SER A 192 -10.06 -18.46 -7.22
CA SER A 192 -10.75 -17.57 -6.28
C SER A 192 -9.75 -16.90 -5.34
N PHE A 193 -9.99 -15.64 -4.97
CA PHE A 193 -9.21 -14.93 -3.97
C PHE A 193 -9.92 -15.01 -2.61
N ASP A 194 -9.42 -15.87 -1.73
CA ASP A 194 -10.04 -16.26 -0.47
C ASP A 194 -9.13 -16.02 0.74
N ARG A 195 -9.52 -16.51 1.92
CA ARG A 195 -8.73 -16.34 3.13
C ARG A 195 -7.36 -17.04 3.05
N ALA A 196 -7.27 -18.17 2.35
CA ALA A 196 -5.99 -18.84 2.14
C ALA A 196 -5.05 -17.99 1.28
N SER A 197 -5.59 -17.35 0.24
CA SER A 197 -4.89 -16.38 -0.60
C SER A 197 -4.35 -15.20 0.23
N ILE A 198 -5.18 -14.64 1.12
CA ILE A 198 -4.78 -13.56 2.03
C ILE A 198 -3.66 -14.03 2.98
N ASN A 199 -3.80 -15.20 3.60
CA ASN A 199 -2.78 -15.74 4.51
C ASN A 199 -1.45 -15.98 3.80
N ALA A 200 -1.47 -16.49 2.57
CA ALA A 200 -0.25 -16.70 1.78
C ALA A 200 0.48 -15.37 1.51
N ILE A 201 -0.25 -14.29 1.21
CA ILE A 201 0.35 -12.95 1.06
C ILE A 201 0.88 -12.44 2.41
N ALA A 202 0.11 -12.62 3.49
CA ALA A 202 0.52 -12.21 4.82
C ALA A 202 1.82 -12.90 5.26
N ASP A 203 1.98 -14.19 4.97
CA ASP A 203 3.20 -14.95 5.26
C ASP A 203 4.41 -14.40 4.49
N ILE A 204 4.24 -14.06 3.21
CA ILE A 204 5.29 -13.43 2.39
C ILE A 204 5.72 -12.09 3.01
N ILE A 205 4.75 -11.26 3.39
CA ILE A 205 4.99 -9.96 4.03
C ILE A 205 5.71 -10.15 5.37
N ALA A 206 5.22 -11.07 6.21
CA ALA A 206 5.79 -11.35 7.53
C ALA A 206 7.25 -11.81 7.44
N VAL A 207 7.56 -12.73 6.53
CA VAL A 207 8.94 -13.21 6.33
C VAL A 207 9.87 -12.06 5.95
N ARG A 208 9.41 -11.10 5.14
CA ARG A 208 10.26 -9.98 4.70
C ARG A 208 10.43 -8.93 5.80
N LEU A 209 9.36 -8.54 6.49
CA LEU A 209 9.39 -7.48 7.49
C LEU A 209 10.04 -7.92 8.83
N PHE A 210 9.88 -9.19 9.22
CA PHE A 210 10.43 -9.71 10.49
C PHE A 210 11.84 -10.31 10.37
N LYS A 211 12.36 -10.52 9.15
CA LYS A 211 13.79 -10.87 8.96
C LYS A 211 14.71 -9.66 9.11
N THR A 212 14.25 -8.47 8.73
CA THR A 212 15.04 -7.23 8.82
C THR A 212 15.29 -6.81 10.28
N THR A 213 14.39 -7.17 11.21
CA THR A 213 14.51 -6.85 12.65
C THR A 213 15.45 -7.79 13.43
N ARG A 214 15.91 -8.91 12.86
CA ARG A 214 16.86 -9.83 13.52
C ARG A 214 18.33 -9.68 13.07
N GLY A 215 18.64 -8.71 12.20
CA GLY A 215 19.98 -8.50 11.64
C GLY A 215 20.84 -7.43 12.33
N GLY A 216 20.35 -6.78 13.40
CA GLY A 216 21.05 -5.66 14.05
C GLY A 216 21.15 -5.83 15.57
N ASN A 217 22.10 -6.66 16.02
CA ASN A 217 22.95 -6.51 17.21
C ASN A 217 23.54 -7.86 17.60
N THR A 218 24.78 -8.08 17.15
CA THR A 218 25.82 -8.80 17.90
C THR A 218 27.11 -8.02 17.71
#